data_AF-A0A7X4J8G1-F1
#
_entry.id   AF-A0A7X4J8G1-F1
#
_cell.length_a   1.000
_cell.length_b   1.000
_cell.length_c   1.000
_cell.angle_alpha   90.00
_cell.angle_beta   90.00
_cell.angle_gamma   90.00
#
_symmetry.space_group_name_H-M   'P 1'
#
loop_
_entity.id
_entity.type
_entity.pdbx_description
1 polymer ?
#
loop_
_entity_poly.entity_id
_entity_poly.type
_entity_poly.pdbx_seq_one_letter_code
_entity_poly.pdbx_strand_id
1 'polypeptide(L)'
;TETPPPTPPEHVISPHLLRLLRQRLERREQTILLLNRRGYATFAQCRSCGDVLECVHCSVSMTLHRARRKMICHHCGHLEPRPRRCARCGSTDLSYRGLGTEQVERILIECLPGVRVARMDVDTTGGKWSHHDILERVRAGEVDILLGTQMIAKGLDFPRVTLVGVINADVGLHLPDFRSSERTFQLLSQVAGRAGRGRLPGEVVVQTHVPDHHVVRAAVAHDYHGFVDRELASRADPAYPPRVRMARILLSSPVQADAMTAAETLHAWLKPRTRIGGPEVLGPAPAPIEKLQGRYRWHVLLRGSAAAVGRILAAVADEFRPPGADLRVSLDRDPLHLM
;
A
#
# COMPACT_ATOMS: atom_id res chain seq x y z
N THR A 1 -17.69 7.62 -39.70
CA THR A 1 -17.74 7.81 -38.24
C THR A 1 -16.47 7.24 -37.67
N GLU A 2 -15.44 8.08 -37.62
CA GLU A 2 -14.10 7.70 -37.18
C GLU A 2 -14.14 7.32 -35.71
N THR A 3 -13.80 6.07 -35.43
CA THR A 3 -13.51 5.59 -34.08
C THR A 3 -12.42 6.51 -33.51
N PRO A 4 -12.63 7.16 -32.35
CA PRO A 4 -11.59 7.99 -31.76
C PRO A 4 -10.34 7.12 -31.53
N PRO A 5 -9.13 7.65 -31.79
CA PRO A 5 -7.91 6.91 -31.54
C PRO A 5 -7.86 6.49 -30.06
N PRO A 6 -7.29 5.30 -29.76
CA PRO A 6 -7.12 4.87 -28.38
C PRO A 6 -6.36 5.96 -27.62
N THR A 7 -6.95 6.42 -26.52
CA THR A 7 -6.38 7.42 -25.62
C THR A 7 -4.93 7.01 -25.28
N PRO A 8 -3.92 7.89 -25.49
CA PRO A 8 -2.56 7.56 -25.10
C PRO A 8 -2.54 7.26 -23.60
N PRO A 9 -1.70 6.31 -23.13
CA PRO A 9 -1.59 6.03 -21.71
C PRO A 9 -1.28 7.34 -21.01
N GLU A 10 -2.21 7.81 -20.18
CA GLU A 10 -2.08 9.01 -19.36
C GLU A 10 -0.66 9.03 -18.77
N HIS A 11 0.07 10.12 -19.04
CA HIS A 11 1.50 10.18 -18.78
C HIS A 11 1.78 9.91 -17.30
N VAL A 12 2.29 8.71 -17.01
CA VAL A 12 2.78 8.24 -15.70
C VAL A 12 3.65 9.29 -15.00
N ILE A 13 4.38 10.09 -15.79
CA ILE A 13 5.16 11.23 -15.34
C ILE A 13 4.49 12.49 -15.90
N SER A 14 3.92 13.32 -15.03
CA SER A 14 3.38 14.63 -15.39
C SER A 14 4.40 15.47 -16.18
N PRO A 15 3.97 16.31 -17.13
CA PRO A 15 4.85 17.21 -17.88
C PRO A 15 5.73 18.10 -16.98
N HIS A 16 5.19 18.54 -15.83
CA HIS A 16 5.93 19.35 -14.86
C HIS A 16 7.12 18.60 -14.26
N LEU A 17 6.91 17.39 -13.73
CA LEU A 17 7.99 16.53 -13.23
C LEU A 17 9.01 16.21 -14.32
N LEU A 18 8.56 15.91 -15.55
CA LEU A 18 9.46 15.60 -16.66
C LEU A 18 10.37 16.79 -17.02
N ARG A 19 9.84 18.00 -17.02
CA ARG A 19 10.63 19.24 -17.22
C ARG A 19 11.69 19.39 -16.13
N LEU A 20 11.34 19.17 -14.87
CA LEU A 20 12.27 19.27 -13.75
C LEU A 20 13.37 18.20 -13.82
N LEU A 21 13.02 16.96 -14.20
CA LEU A 21 13.99 15.90 -14.45
C LEU A 21 15.04 16.31 -15.49
N ARG A 22 14.62 16.89 -16.63
CA ARG A 22 15.54 17.39 -17.67
C ARG A 22 16.50 18.44 -17.12
N GLN A 23 15.99 19.41 -16.36
CA GLN A 23 16.82 20.45 -15.75
C GLN A 23 17.88 19.88 -14.79
N ARG A 24 17.56 18.81 -14.05
CA ARG A 24 18.55 18.16 -13.17
C ARG A 24 19.63 17.44 -13.96
N LEU A 25 19.27 16.76 -15.05
CA LEU A 25 20.24 16.13 -15.94
C LEU A 25 21.20 17.15 -16.56
N GLU A 26 20.70 18.29 -17.05
CA GLU A 26 21.51 19.38 -17.60
C GLU A 26 22.53 19.93 -16.58
N ARG A 27 22.14 19.99 -15.31
CA ARG A 27 22.98 20.46 -14.19
C ARG A 27 23.88 19.38 -13.59
N ARG A 28 23.83 18.14 -14.10
CA ARG A 28 24.50 16.96 -13.51
C ARG A 28 24.13 16.72 -12.05
N GLU A 29 22.89 17.06 -11.70
CA GLU A 29 22.28 16.81 -10.40
C GLU A 29 21.48 15.49 -10.44
N GLN A 30 21.31 14.85 -9.29
CA GLN A 30 20.65 13.56 -9.16
C GLN A 30 19.20 13.73 -8.66
N THR A 31 18.33 12.80 -9.03
CA THR A 31 16.93 12.77 -8.60
C THR A 31 16.59 11.48 -7.87
N ILE A 32 15.73 11.58 -6.85
CA ILE A 32 15.05 10.42 -6.27
C ILE A 32 13.61 10.40 -6.76
N LEU A 33 13.15 9.27 -7.29
CA LEU A 33 11.74 9.05 -7.63
C LEU A 33 11.15 7.96 -6.75
N LEU A 34 10.19 8.35 -5.91
CA LEU A 34 9.36 7.43 -5.14
C LEU A 34 8.14 7.03 -5.96
N LEU A 35 8.00 5.73 -6.20
CA LEU A 35 6.76 5.14 -6.65
C LEU A 35 5.97 4.62 -5.45
N ASN A 36 4.86 5.29 -5.10
CA ASN A 36 4.00 4.83 -4.02
C ASN A 36 3.12 3.66 -4.51
N ARG A 37 3.62 2.43 -4.33
CA ARG A 37 2.96 1.19 -4.77
C ARG A 37 2.29 0.38 -3.65
N ARG A 38 2.16 0.90 -2.42
CA ARG A 38 1.67 0.11 -1.27
C ARG A 38 0.25 -0.41 -1.54
N GLY A 39 0.10 -1.72 -1.76
CA GLY A 39 -1.20 -2.37 -1.97
C GLY A 39 -1.62 -2.58 -3.43
N TYR A 40 -0.90 -2.02 -4.42
CA TYR A 40 -1.22 -2.19 -5.85
C TYR A 40 0.02 -2.62 -6.62
N ALA A 41 0.20 -3.93 -6.71
CA ALA A 41 1.20 -4.53 -7.59
C ALA A 41 0.69 -4.58 -9.04
N THR A 42 1.54 -4.92 -10.02
CA THR A 42 1.08 -5.10 -11.41
C THR A 42 0.11 -6.27 -11.48
N PHE A 43 -1.20 -6.05 -11.57
CA PHE A 43 -2.23 -7.07 -11.66
C PHE A 43 -2.78 -7.20 -13.08
N ALA A 44 -3.37 -8.35 -13.41
CA ALA A 44 -4.06 -8.55 -14.67
C ALA A 44 -5.55 -8.17 -14.50
N GLN A 45 -6.06 -7.33 -15.39
CA GLN A 45 -7.46 -6.91 -15.46
C GLN A 45 -7.97 -6.97 -16.89
N CYS A 46 -9.11 -7.61 -17.10
CA CYS A 46 -9.80 -7.59 -18.39
C CYS A 46 -10.36 -6.20 -18.68
N ARG A 47 -10.01 -5.63 -19.83
CA ARG A 47 -10.58 -4.35 -20.27
C ARG A 47 -12.02 -4.47 -20.73
N SER A 48 -12.42 -5.65 -21.22
CA SER A 48 -13.76 -5.87 -21.73
C SER A 48 -14.82 -6.00 -20.63
N CYS A 49 -14.51 -6.67 -19.50
CA CYS A 49 -15.48 -6.90 -18.43
C CYS A 49 -15.03 -6.47 -17.02
N GLY A 50 -13.84 -5.89 -16.89
CA GLY A 50 -13.30 -5.38 -15.62
C GLY A 50 -12.75 -6.44 -14.66
N ASP A 51 -12.88 -7.73 -14.98
CA ASP A 51 -12.46 -8.86 -14.15
C ASP A 51 -10.97 -8.83 -13.84
N VAL A 52 -10.60 -9.01 -12.56
CA VAL A 52 -9.21 -8.99 -12.08
C VAL A 52 -8.76 -10.42 -11.80
N LEU A 53 -7.54 -10.77 -12.22
CA LEU A 53 -6.98 -12.08 -11.88
C LEU A 53 -6.62 -12.11 -10.38
N GLU A 54 -7.37 -12.89 -9.63
CA GLU A 54 -7.17 -13.11 -8.21
C GLU A 54 -6.50 -14.45 -7.92
N CYS A 55 -5.82 -14.53 -6.77
CA CYS A 55 -5.27 -15.78 -6.27
C CYS A 55 -6.39 -16.67 -5.74
N VAL A 56 -6.47 -17.91 -6.24
CA VAL A 56 -7.43 -18.94 -5.79
C VAL A 56 -7.37 -19.24 -4.28
N HIS A 57 -6.23 -18.95 -3.65
CA HIS A 57 -6.00 -19.17 -2.22
C HIS A 57 -6.19 -17.92 -1.37
N CYS A 58 -6.15 -16.71 -1.94
CA CYS A 58 -6.03 -15.48 -1.15
C CYS A 58 -7.00 -14.36 -1.54
N SER A 59 -7.93 -14.53 -2.50
CA SER A 59 -8.91 -13.48 -2.89
C SER A 59 -8.29 -12.07 -2.99
N VAL A 60 -7.05 -12.03 -3.49
CA VAL A 60 -6.24 -10.84 -3.70
C VAL A 60 -5.71 -10.91 -5.12
N SER A 61 -5.55 -9.75 -5.75
CA SER A 61 -5.00 -9.65 -7.09
C SER A 61 -3.62 -10.29 -7.17
N MET A 62 -3.40 -11.16 -8.17
CA MET A 62 -2.07 -11.72 -8.43
C MET A 62 -1.16 -10.69 -9.11
N THR A 63 0.13 -10.75 -8.81
CA THR A 63 1.14 -9.85 -9.37
C THR A 63 1.86 -10.47 -10.56
N LEU A 64 1.89 -9.79 -11.70
CA LEU A 64 2.72 -10.16 -12.85
C LEU A 64 4.19 -9.84 -12.56
N HIS A 65 5.00 -10.88 -12.45
CA HIS A 65 6.46 -10.80 -12.47
C HIS A 65 6.95 -10.92 -13.91
N ARG A 66 7.25 -9.78 -14.56
CA ARG A 66 7.57 -9.72 -16.00
C ARG A 66 8.83 -10.52 -16.37
N ALA A 67 9.89 -10.43 -15.55
CA ALA A 67 11.13 -11.19 -15.76
C ALA A 67 10.90 -12.71 -15.80
N ARG A 68 9.99 -13.21 -14.95
CA ARG A 68 9.65 -14.64 -14.85
C ARG A 68 8.46 -15.04 -15.74
N ARG A 69 7.78 -14.07 -16.36
CA ARG A 69 6.52 -14.23 -17.13
C ARG A 69 5.44 -15.03 -16.38
N LYS A 70 5.38 -14.89 -15.06
CA LYS A 70 4.45 -15.60 -14.17
C LYS A 70 3.62 -14.62 -13.33
N MET A 71 2.41 -15.03 -12.99
CA MET A 71 1.59 -14.41 -11.96
C MET A 71 2.00 -15.01 -10.61
N ILE A 72 2.22 -14.16 -9.60
CA ILE A 72 2.66 -14.55 -8.26
C ILE A 72 1.72 -13.93 -7.24
N CYS A 73 1.22 -14.73 -6.29
CA CYS A 73 0.61 -14.20 -5.08
C CYS A 73 1.70 -13.94 -4.03
N HIS A 74 1.90 -12.68 -3.62
CA HIS A 74 2.90 -12.35 -2.59
C HIS A 74 2.50 -12.77 -1.17
N HIS A 75 1.25 -13.20 -0.96
CA HIS A 75 0.76 -13.61 0.34
C HIS A 75 0.95 -15.11 0.63
N CYS A 76 0.79 -15.97 -0.38
CA CYS A 76 0.95 -17.42 -0.24
C CYS A 76 2.06 -18.02 -1.11
N GLY A 77 2.68 -17.22 -1.98
CA GLY A 77 3.70 -17.70 -2.91
C GLY A 77 3.16 -18.45 -4.13
N HIS A 78 1.83 -18.57 -4.29
CA HIS A 78 1.21 -19.28 -5.41
C HIS A 78 1.63 -18.70 -6.76
N LEU A 79 1.96 -19.59 -7.70
CA LEU A 79 2.49 -19.26 -9.02
C LEU A 79 1.54 -19.76 -10.10
N GLU A 80 1.18 -18.88 -11.03
CA GLU A 80 0.39 -19.24 -12.21
C GLU A 80 1.04 -18.69 -13.48
N PRO A 81 0.86 -19.34 -14.65
CA PRO A 81 1.28 -18.75 -15.91
C PRO A 81 0.48 -17.48 -16.20
N ARG A 82 1.07 -16.57 -16.98
CA ARG A 82 0.37 -15.36 -17.44
C ARG A 82 -0.86 -15.77 -18.29
N PRO A 83 -2.09 -15.35 -17.95
CA PRO A 83 -3.28 -15.73 -18.71
C PRO A 83 -3.29 -15.09 -20.10
N ARG A 84 -3.82 -15.83 -21.10
CA ARG A 84 -4.04 -15.31 -22.45
C ARG A 84 -5.47 -14.82 -22.69
N ARG A 85 -6.41 -15.22 -21.84
CA ARG A 85 -7.85 -14.92 -21.92
C ARG A 85 -8.39 -14.66 -20.52
N CYS A 86 -9.39 -13.79 -20.42
CA CYS A 86 -10.15 -13.55 -19.20
C CYS A 86 -10.95 -14.82 -18.83
N ALA A 87 -10.86 -15.24 -17.57
CA ALA A 87 -11.61 -16.40 -17.07
C ALA A 87 -13.13 -16.15 -17.06
N ARG A 88 -13.56 -14.90 -16.88
CA ARG A 88 -14.98 -14.50 -16.83
C ARG A 88 -15.65 -14.36 -18.19
N CYS A 89 -15.00 -13.74 -19.17
CA CYS A 89 -15.63 -13.41 -20.46
C CYS A 89 -14.92 -13.96 -21.70
N GLY A 90 -13.78 -14.66 -21.54
CA GLY A 90 -13.01 -15.23 -22.66
C GLY A 90 -12.24 -14.22 -23.53
N SER A 91 -12.42 -12.91 -23.29
CA SER A 91 -11.70 -11.84 -23.99
C SER A 91 -10.19 -11.99 -23.86
N THR A 92 -9.46 -11.72 -24.94
CA THR A 92 -8.00 -11.63 -24.96
C THR A 92 -7.48 -10.26 -24.56
N ASP A 93 -8.36 -9.27 -24.38
CA ASP A 93 -8.00 -7.90 -24.02
C ASP A 93 -7.75 -7.78 -22.50
N LEU A 94 -6.63 -8.36 -22.08
CA LEU A 94 -6.11 -8.30 -20.72
C LEU A 94 -5.11 -7.16 -20.60
N SER A 95 -5.45 -6.17 -19.78
CA SER A 95 -4.51 -5.15 -19.34
C SER A 95 -3.75 -5.60 -18.11
N TYR A 96 -2.45 -5.35 -18.09
CA TYR A 96 -1.62 -5.57 -16.91
C TYR A 96 -1.40 -4.21 -16.28
N ARG A 97 -2.29 -3.84 -15.38
CA ARG A 97 -2.33 -2.52 -14.72
C ARG A 97 -1.62 -2.58 -13.39
N GLY A 98 -1.02 -1.48 -12.99
CA GLY A 98 -0.20 -1.36 -11.80
C GLY A 98 1.14 -0.79 -12.23
N LEU A 99 1.45 0.38 -11.68
CA LEU A 99 2.66 1.08 -12.02
C LEU A 99 3.81 0.43 -11.25
N GLY A 100 4.58 -0.41 -11.94
CA GLY A 100 5.80 -1.00 -11.41
C GLY A 100 7.00 -0.08 -11.64
N THR A 101 8.03 -0.23 -10.80
CA THR A 101 9.32 0.46 -10.96
C THR A 101 9.94 0.16 -12.33
N GLU A 102 9.82 -1.07 -12.85
CA GLU A 102 10.23 -1.42 -14.22
C GLU A 102 9.50 -0.62 -15.32
N GLN A 103 8.21 -0.31 -15.11
CA GLN A 103 7.44 0.45 -16.08
C GLN A 103 7.83 1.92 -16.06
N VAL A 104 7.99 2.49 -14.86
CA VAL A 104 8.48 3.87 -14.70
C VAL A 104 9.89 3.99 -15.29
N GLU A 105 10.78 3.02 -15.07
CA GLU A 105 12.12 2.98 -15.64
C GLU A 105 12.10 3.01 -17.18
N ARG A 106 11.28 2.16 -17.82
CA ARG A 106 11.14 2.19 -19.30
C ARG A 106 10.67 3.56 -19.79
N ILE A 107 9.64 4.12 -19.15
CA ILE A 107 9.09 5.44 -19.52
C ILE A 107 10.14 6.54 -19.34
N LEU A 108 10.95 6.47 -18.28
CA LEU A 108 12.07 7.40 -18.06
C LEU A 108 13.09 7.32 -19.20
N ILE A 109 13.50 6.10 -19.58
CA ILE A 109 14.47 5.89 -20.66
C ILE A 109 13.92 6.39 -22.01
N GLU A 110 12.64 6.14 -22.29
CA GLU A 110 11.96 6.64 -23.49
C GLU A 110 11.87 8.18 -23.51
N CYS A 111 11.55 8.81 -22.37
CA CYS A 111 11.37 10.26 -22.27
C CYS A 111 12.68 11.06 -22.13
N LEU A 112 13.75 10.40 -21.65
CA LEU A 112 15.05 10.97 -21.32
C LEU A 112 16.16 10.05 -21.87
N PRO A 113 16.41 10.04 -23.19
CA PRO A 113 17.42 9.16 -23.80
C PRO A 113 18.80 9.34 -23.15
N GLY A 114 19.45 8.23 -22.77
CA GLY A 114 20.78 8.23 -22.16
C GLY A 114 20.82 8.39 -20.63
N VAL A 115 19.67 8.54 -19.97
CA VAL A 115 19.60 8.65 -18.50
C VAL A 115 20.04 7.34 -17.80
N ARG A 116 20.83 7.46 -16.73
CA ARG A 116 21.27 6.32 -15.91
C ARG A 116 20.32 6.14 -14.74
N VAL A 117 19.39 5.19 -14.87
CA VAL A 117 18.42 4.86 -13.80
C VAL A 117 18.94 3.69 -12.98
N ALA A 118 18.78 3.75 -11.66
CA ALA A 118 18.92 2.60 -10.78
C ALA A 118 17.62 2.33 -10.04
N ARG A 119 17.18 1.07 -10.01
CA ARG A 119 15.98 0.64 -9.29
C ARG A 119 16.30 0.04 -7.92
N MET A 120 15.63 0.52 -6.89
CA MET A 120 15.69 -0.01 -5.53
C MET A 120 14.30 -0.41 -5.03
N ASP A 121 13.97 -1.68 -5.23
CA ASP A 121 12.74 -2.32 -4.79
C ASP A 121 13.02 -3.75 -4.30
N VAL A 122 12.04 -4.39 -3.66
CA VAL A 122 12.20 -5.74 -3.07
C VAL A 122 12.68 -6.79 -4.08
N ASP A 123 12.37 -6.60 -5.37
CA ASP A 123 12.67 -7.57 -6.43
C ASP A 123 14.10 -7.40 -6.97
N THR A 124 14.65 -6.17 -6.96
CA THR A 124 16.03 -5.90 -7.39
C THR A 124 17.08 -6.15 -6.31
N THR A 125 16.64 -6.35 -5.07
CA THR A 125 17.54 -6.32 -3.93
C THR A 125 17.70 -7.65 -3.18
N GLY A 126 17.45 -8.78 -3.85
CA GLY A 126 17.49 -10.11 -3.24
C GLY A 126 18.90 -10.64 -2.86
N GLY A 127 19.96 -10.02 -3.37
CA GLY A 127 21.35 -10.37 -3.02
C GLY A 127 21.83 -9.64 -1.77
N LYS A 128 22.60 -10.32 -0.90
CA LYS A 128 23.06 -9.83 0.43
C LYS A 128 23.71 -8.42 0.41
N TRP A 129 24.25 -7.97 -0.72
CA TRP A 129 24.94 -6.68 -0.88
C TRP A 129 24.35 -5.75 -1.95
N SER A 130 23.35 -6.20 -2.70
CA SER A 130 22.79 -5.49 -3.87
C SER A 130 22.28 -4.08 -3.55
N HIS A 131 21.75 -3.86 -2.34
CA HIS A 131 21.35 -2.53 -1.89
C HIS A 131 22.55 -1.60 -1.75
N HIS A 132 23.65 -2.08 -1.15
CA HIS A 132 24.83 -1.26 -0.88
C HIS A 132 25.47 -0.79 -2.18
N ASP A 133 25.62 -1.69 -3.15
CA ASP A 133 26.22 -1.37 -4.46
C ASP A 133 25.44 -0.28 -5.19
N ILE A 134 24.10 -0.32 -5.15
CA ILE A 134 23.26 0.73 -5.76
C ILE A 134 23.52 2.08 -5.08
N LEU A 135 23.61 2.11 -3.75
CA LEU A 135 23.82 3.34 -2.99
C LEU A 135 25.21 3.93 -3.23
N GLU A 136 26.25 3.10 -3.32
CA GLU A 136 27.60 3.56 -3.64
C GLU A 136 27.66 4.16 -5.05
N ARG A 137 27.00 3.55 -6.04
CA ARG A 137 26.90 4.12 -7.40
C ARG A 137 26.18 5.47 -7.41
N VAL A 138 25.13 5.63 -6.60
CA VAL A 138 24.46 6.93 -6.44
C VAL A 138 25.42 7.94 -5.80
N ARG A 139 26.16 7.56 -4.75
CA ARG A 139 27.17 8.44 -4.12
C ARG A 139 28.34 8.79 -5.04
N ALA A 140 28.74 7.89 -5.93
CA ALA A 140 29.76 8.12 -6.94
C ALA A 140 29.28 9.02 -8.09
N GLY A 141 27.96 9.18 -8.26
CA GLY A 141 27.38 10.01 -9.33
C GLY A 141 27.23 9.24 -10.64
N GLU A 142 27.20 7.92 -10.55
CA GLU A 142 27.02 7.00 -11.68
C GLU A 142 25.55 6.77 -12.04
N VAL A 143 24.64 7.32 -11.23
CA VAL A 143 23.18 7.19 -11.35
C VAL A 143 22.59 8.58 -11.40
N ASP A 144 21.79 8.88 -12.40
CA ASP A 144 21.09 10.17 -12.50
C ASP A 144 19.76 10.14 -11.75
N ILE A 145 19.07 8.99 -11.78
CA ILE A 145 17.76 8.80 -11.15
C ILE A 145 17.76 7.53 -10.31
N LEU A 146 17.59 7.67 -8.99
CA LEU A 146 17.28 6.57 -8.09
C LEU A 146 15.76 6.38 -8.02
N LEU A 147 15.24 5.37 -8.71
CA LEU A 147 13.83 5.01 -8.69
C LEU A 147 13.59 3.92 -7.65
N GLY A 148 12.65 4.13 -6.73
CA GLY A 148 12.39 3.12 -5.72
C GLY A 148 11.03 3.23 -5.07
N THR A 149 10.84 2.37 -4.09
CA THR A 149 9.63 2.32 -3.26
C THR A 149 9.98 2.77 -1.84
N GLN A 150 9.42 2.17 -0.80
CA GLN A 150 9.61 2.70 0.55
C GLN A 150 11.03 2.59 1.10
N MET A 151 11.87 1.76 0.47
CA MET A 151 13.25 1.57 0.91
C MET A 151 14.13 2.81 0.66
N ILE A 152 13.90 3.53 -0.44
CA ILE A 152 14.66 4.77 -0.75
C ILE A 152 14.31 5.94 0.19
N ALA A 153 13.25 5.81 0.98
CA ALA A 153 12.83 6.81 1.93
C ALA A 153 13.65 6.79 3.24
N LYS A 154 14.47 5.76 3.52
CA LYS A 154 15.13 5.57 4.83
C LYS A 154 16.62 5.89 4.80
N GLY A 155 17.14 6.66 5.76
CA GLY A 155 18.55 6.67 6.17
C GLY A 155 19.61 7.05 5.12
N LEU A 156 19.23 7.52 3.92
CA LEU A 156 20.15 7.86 2.85
C LEU A 156 20.35 9.38 2.74
N ASP A 157 21.60 9.78 2.62
CA ASP A 157 21.99 11.16 2.33
C ASP A 157 22.87 11.17 1.07
N PHE A 158 22.49 12.02 0.12
CA PHE A 158 23.15 12.14 -1.18
C PHE A 158 23.31 13.63 -1.52
N PRO A 159 24.53 14.17 -1.50
CA PRO A 159 24.75 15.62 -1.59
C PRO A 159 24.36 16.23 -2.93
N ARG A 160 24.27 15.41 -3.99
CA ARG A 160 23.85 15.83 -5.34
C ARG A 160 22.37 15.61 -5.61
N VAL A 161 21.59 15.12 -4.64
CA VAL A 161 20.14 14.97 -4.81
C VAL A 161 19.43 16.30 -4.55
N THR A 162 18.95 16.92 -5.62
CA THR A 162 18.29 18.24 -5.60
C THR A 162 16.83 18.18 -6.05
N LEU A 163 16.35 17.01 -6.47
CA LEU A 163 14.95 16.78 -6.81
C LEU A 163 14.47 15.47 -6.19
N VAL A 164 13.28 15.52 -5.62
CA VAL A 164 12.51 14.36 -5.19
C VAL A 164 11.15 14.41 -5.88
N GLY A 165 10.82 13.37 -6.63
CA GLY A 165 9.50 13.19 -7.22
C GLY A 165 8.74 12.06 -6.55
N VAL A 166 7.48 12.26 -6.20
CA VAL A 166 6.56 11.21 -5.78
C VAL A 166 5.56 10.95 -6.89
N ILE A 167 5.55 9.73 -7.40
CA ILE A 167 4.64 9.25 -8.43
C ILE A 167 3.52 8.48 -7.75
N ASN A 168 2.28 8.83 -8.11
CA ASN A 168 1.05 8.17 -7.65
C ASN A 168 0.86 8.23 -6.12
N ALA A 169 0.91 9.42 -5.53
CA ALA A 169 0.83 9.61 -4.08
C ALA A 169 -0.50 9.10 -3.45
N ASP A 170 -1.55 8.99 -4.26
CA ASP A 170 -2.94 8.71 -3.85
C ASP A 170 -3.14 7.31 -3.26
N VAL A 171 -2.31 6.35 -3.68
CA VAL A 171 -2.49 4.92 -3.37
C VAL A 171 -2.67 4.64 -1.87
N GLY A 172 -1.90 5.34 -1.03
CA GLY A 172 -1.97 5.15 0.41
C GLY A 172 -3.23 5.71 1.06
N LEU A 173 -3.85 6.75 0.46
CA LEU A 173 -5.00 7.47 1.02
C LEU A 173 -6.30 6.67 0.91
N HIS A 174 -6.40 5.80 -0.10
CA HIS A 174 -7.62 5.04 -0.39
C HIS A 174 -7.64 3.64 0.23
N LEU A 175 -6.62 3.28 1.02
CA LEU A 175 -6.61 2.01 1.73
C LEU A 175 -7.71 2.02 2.82
N PRO A 176 -8.50 0.93 2.96
CA PRO A 176 -9.54 0.80 3.99
C PRO A 176 -8.92 0.51 5.37
N ASP A 177 -8.07 1.41 5.83
CA ASP A 177 -7.34 1.35 7.09
C ASP A 177 -7.39 2.72 7.77
N PHE A 178 -7.72 2.76 9.07
CA PHE A 178 -7.88 4.01 9.81
C PHE A 178 -6.58 4.83 9.95
N ARG A 179 -5.42 4.25 9.64
CA ARG A 179 -4.11 4.93 9.63
C ARG A 179 -3.60 5.23 8.22
N SER A 180 -4.42 5.09 7.17
CA SER A 180 -4.05 5.36 5.78
C SER A 180 -3.45 6.76 5.60
N SER A 181 -4.13 7.78 6.14
CA SER A 181 -3.70 9.19 6.14
C SER A 181 -2.36 9.38 6.85
N GLU A 182 -2.24 8.90 8.09
CA GLU A 182 -1.01 8.94 8.89
C GLU A 182 0.19 8.32 8.16
N ARG A 183 0.01 7.12 7.59
CA ARG A 183 1.10 6.42 6.90
C ARG A 183 1.48 7.11 5.60
N THR A 184 0.51 7.71 4.90
CA THR A 184 0.77 8.48 3.69
C THR A 184 1.53 9.75 4.02
N PHE A 185 1.11 10.47 5.07
CA PHE A 185 1.83 11.65 5.55
C PHE A 185 3.28 11.32 5.94
N GLN A 186 3.50 10.23 6.69
CA GLN A 186 4.84 9.77 7.07
C GLN A 186 5.71 9.49 5.84
N LEU A 187 5.17 8.78 4.83
CA LEU A 187 5.90 8.46 3.61
C LEU A 187 6.26 9.71 2.81
N LEU A 188 5.29 10.60 2.58
CA LEU A 188 5.50 11.83 1.81
C LEU A 188 6.48 12.76 2.52
N SER A 189 6.32 12.98 3.83
CA SER A 189 7.22 13.82 4.63
C SER A 189 8.63 13.26 4.68
N GLN A 190 8.77 11.94 4.84
CA GLN A 190 10.08 11.29 4.88
C GLN A 190 10.82 11.42 3.54
N VAL A 191 10.11 11.29 2.43
CA VAL A 191 10.69 11.41 1.08
C VAL A 191 10.96 12.87 0.74
N ALA A 192 10.06 13.79 1.07
CA ALA A 192 10.28 15.23 0.90
C ALA A 192 11.56 15.70 1.61
N GLY A 193 11.80 15.21 2.83
CA GLY A 193 13.01 15.49 3.59
C GLY A 193 14.30 14.86 3.03
N ARG A 194 14.30 14.23 1.85
CA ARG A 194 15.52 13.69 1.19
C ARG A 194 16.15 14.67 0.21
N ALA A 195 15.41 15.65 -0.29
CA ALA A 195 15.98 16.69 -1.15
C ALA A 195 16.71 17.73 -0.29
N GLY A 196 17.79 18.31 -0.83
CA GLY A 196 18.37 19.54 -0.26
C GLY A 196 19.11 19.39 1.06
N ARG A 197 19.67 18.20 1.34
CA ARG A 197 20.54 17.96 2.52
C ARG A 197 21.97 18.44 2.35
N GLY A 198 22.36 18.82 1.13
CA GLY A 198 23.66 19.43 0.81
C GLY A 198 23.60 20.96 0.84
N ARG A 199 24.56 21.59 0.16
CA ARG A 199 24.57 23.05 -0.04
C ARG A 199 23.56 23.55 -1.09
N LEU A 200 23.04 22.63 -1.92
CA LEU A 200 22.10 22.95 -2.99
C LEU A 200 20.66 22.86 -2.48
N PRO A 201 19.78 23.82 -2.83
CA PRO A 201 18.37 23.74 -2.46
C PRO A 201 17.72 22.53 -3.13
N GLY A 202 16.90 21.81 -2.36
CA GLY A 202 16.11 20.68 -2.84
C GLY A 202 14.73 21.11 -3.29
N GLU A 203 14.21 20.46 -4.32
CA GLU A 203 12.82 20.61 -4.78
C GLU A 203 12.07 19.29 -4.62
N VAL A 204 10.81 19.36 -4.18
CA VAL A 204 9.95 18.18 -4.00
C VAL A 204 8.69 18.36 -4.84
N VAL A 205 8.37 17.34 -5.63
CA VAL A 205 7.19 17.32 -6.51
C VAL A 205 6.34 16.11 -6.17
N VAL A 206 5.08 16.34 -5.83
CA VAL A 206 4.12 15.28 -5.52
C VAL A 206 3.07 15.20 -6.63
N GLN A 207 2.97 14.05 -7.30
CA GLN A 207 1.92 13.77 -8.28
C GLN A 207 0.76 13.06 -7.61
N THR A 208 -0.39 13.72 -7.62
CA THR A 208 -1.61 13.31 -6.94
C THR A 208 -2.82 13.82 -7.71
N HIS A 209 -3.91 13.05 -7.72
CA HIS A 209 -5.21 13.48 -8.23
C HIS A 209 -6.03 14.23 -7.16
N VAL A 210 -5.57 14.26 -5.91
CA VAL A 210 -6.21 14.93 -4.78
C VAL A 210 -5.27 15.97 -4.14
N PRO A 211 -4.80 16.98 -4.90
CA PRO A 211 -3.82 17.97 -4.41
C PRO A 211 -4.29 18.75 -3.18
N ASP A 212 -5.61 18.92 -3.01
CA ASP A 212 -6.21 19.63 -1.88
C ASP A 212 -6.36 18.76 -0.62
N HIS A 213 -6.07 17.46 -0.70
CA HIS A 213 -6.16 16.58 0.45
C HIS A 213 -5.23 17.04 1.58
N HIS A 214 -5.75 17.11 2.81
CA HIS A 214 -5.03 17.69 3.96
C HIS A 214 -3.64 17.05 4.20
N VAL A 215 -3.52 15.73 4.01
CA VAL A 215 -2.24 15.00 4.09
C VAL A 215 -1.22 15.50 3.06
N VAL A 216 -1.64 15.71 1.81
CA VAL A 216 -0.75 16.16 0.74
C VAL A 216 -0.29 17.57 1.04
N ARG A 217 -1.22 18.48 1.36
CA ARG A 217 -0.91 19.87 1.68
C ARG A 217 0.05 19.98 2.87
N ALA A 218 -0.22 19.23 3.94
CA ALA A 218 0.64 19.24 5.12
C ALA A 218 2.03 18.64 4.82
N ALA A 219 2.12 17.57 4.04
CA ALA A 219 3.40 16.97 3.68
C ALA A 219 4.25 17.90 2.81
N VAL A 220 3.65 18.59 1.82
CA VAL A 220 4.33 19.57 0.97
C VAL A 220 4.81 20.78 1.78
N ALA A 221 4.00 21.24 2.75
CA ALA A 221 4.35 22.35 3.62
C ALA A 221 5.30 21.97 4.78
N HIS A 222 5.66 20.69 4.91
CA HIS A 222 6.34 20.15 6.10
C HIS A 222 5.63 20.49 7.42
N ASP A 223 4.31 20.65 7.39
CA ASP A 223 3.48 21.04 8.53
C ASP A 223 3.03 19.82 9.32
N TYR A 224 3.95 19.30 10.15
CA TYR A 224 3.67 18.18 11.05
C TYR A 224 2.57 18.50 12.06
N HIS A 225 2.61 19.67 12.68
CA HIS A 225 1.66 20.05 13.74
C HIS A 225 0.24 20.20 13.17
N GLY A 226 0.07 20.91 12.06
CA GLY A 226 -1.23 21.06 11.41
C GLY A 226 -1.79 19.74 10.88
N PHE A 227 -0.93 18.80 10.45
CA PHE A 227 -1.36 17.43 10.15
C PHE A 227 -1.90 16.73 11.40
N VAL A 228 -1.12 16.71 12.49
CA VAL A 228 -1.49 16.01 13.73
C VAL A 228 -2.78 16.56 14.32
N ASP A 229 -2.96 17.87 14.37
CA ASP A 229 -4.16 18.49 14.93
C ASP A 229 -5.42 18.07 14.18
N ARG A 230 -5.37 18.07 12.84
CA ARG A 230 -6.49 17.62 11.99
C ARG A 230 -6.75 16.12 12.11
N GLU A 231 -5.71 15.30 12.11
CA GLU A 231 -5.81 13.85 12.22
C GLU A 231 -6.35 13.42 13.59
N LEU A 232 -5.93 14.07 14.69
CA LEU A 232 -6.44 13.78 16.03
C LEU A 232 -7.88 14.27 16.24
N ALA A 233 -8.28 15.34 15.55
CA ALA A 233 -9.67 15.81 15.54
C ALA A 233 -10.57 14.83 14.76
N SER A 234 -10.15 14.37 13.59
CA SER A 234 -10.93 13.42 12.78
C SER A 234 -11.13 12.06 13.46
N ARG A 235 -10.20 11.66 14.34
CA ARG A 235 -10.28 10.43 15.14
C ARG A 235 -11.12 10.57 16.42
N ALA A 236 -11.73 11.73 16.67
CA ALA A 236 -12.61 11.95 17.81
C ALA A 236 -14.00 11.34 17.58
N ASP A 237 -14.52 11.46 16.36
CA ASP A 237 -15.84 10.97 16.00
C ASP A 237 -15.87 10.46 14.54
N PRO A 238 -16.00 9.14 14.32
CA PRO A 238 -16.02 8.10 15.35
C PRO A 238 -14.66 7.95 16.05
N ALA A 239 -14.68 7.53 17.32
CA ALA A 239 -13.45 7.41 18.11
C ALA A 239 -12.50 6.33 17.56
N TYR A 240 -11.25 6.71 17.30
CA TYR A 240 -10.17 5.80 16.88
C TYR A 240 -8.89 6.02 17.71
N PRO A 241 -7.96 5.05 17.74
CA PRO A 241 -6.66 5.24 18.37
C PRO A 241 -5.95 6.51 17.86
N PRO A 242 -5.38 7.35 18.73
CA PRO A 242 -5.02 7.06 20.12
C PRO A 242 -6.10 7.37 21.18
N ARG A 243 -7.27 7.91 20.81
CA ARG A 243 -8.30 8.33 21.79
C ARG A 243 -8.96 7.16 22.52
N VAL A 244 -9.02 6.01 21.85
CA VAL A 244 -9.52 4.75 22.40
C VAL A 244 -8.53 3.62 22.08
N ARG A 245 -8.64 2.52 22.82
CA ARG A 245 -7.95 1.26 22.50
C ARG A 245 -8.81 0.45 21.56
N MET A 246 -8.14 -0.34 20.73
CA MET A 246 -8.80 -1.20 19.76
C MET A 246 -8.29 -2.63 19.91
N ALA A 247 -9.16 -3.60 19.64
CA ALA A 247 -8.71 -4.96 19.38
C ALA A 247 -9.42 -5.53 18.16
N ARG A 248 -8.75 -6.45 17.48
CA ARG A 248 -9.30 -7.22 16.37
C ARG A 248 -9.32 -8.68 16.78
N ILE A 249 -10.49 -9.29 16.69
CA ILE A 249 -10.67 -10.73 16.82
C ILE A 249 -10.86 -11.27 15.41
N LEU A 250 -9.88 -12.01 14.91
CA LEU A 250 -9.89 -12.59 13.56
C LEU A 250 -10.22 -14.08 13.66
N LEU A 251 -11.26 -14.51 12.95
CA LEU A 251 -11.64 -15.90 12.80
C LEU A 251 -11.33 -16.34 11.38
N SER A 252 -10.73 -17.53 11.24
CA SER A 252 -10.49 -18.09 9.91
C SER A 252 -10.72 -19.59 9.82
N SER A 253 -11.28 -20.03 8.70
CA SER A 253 -11.57 -21.43 8.38
C SER A 253 -11.29 -21.70 6.89
N PRO A 254 -10.92 -22.94 6.49
CA PRO A 254 -10.90 -23.33 5.08
C PRO A 254 -12.28 -23.21 4.41
N VAL A 255 -13.37 -23.28 5.20
CA VAL A 255 -14.75 -23.20 4.74
C VAL A 255 -15.32 -21.81 5.05
N GLN A 256 -15.82 -21.10 4.03
CA GLN A 256 -16.34 -19.74 4.16
C GLN A 256 -17.52 -19.66 5.14
N ALA A 257 -18.46 -20.61 5.03
CA ALA A 257 -19.64 -20.68 5.90
C ALA A 257 -19.27 -20.83 7.37
N ASP A 258 -18.25 -21.63 7.69
CA ASP A 258 -17.79 -21.84 9.07
C ASP A 258 -17.14 -20.57 9.66
N ALA A 259 -16.31 -19.88 8.88
CA ALA A 259 -15.69 -18.62 9.31
C ALA A 259 -16.75 -17.54 9.59
N MET A 260 -17.75 -17.42 8.73
CA MET A 260 -18.88 -16.51 8.89
C MET A 260 -19.72 -16.88 10.11
N THR A 261 -20.15 -18.15 10.23
CA THR A 261 -20.97 -18.65 11.35
C THR A 261 -20.26 -18.43 12.68
N ALA A 262 -18.95 -18.70 12.75
CA ALA A 262 -18.18 -18.47 13.97
C ALA A 262 -18.07 -16.97 14.33
N ALA A 263 -17.95 -16.08 13.34
CA ALA A 263 -17.92 -14.65 13.57
C ALA A 263 -19.27 -14.09 14.05
N GLU A 264 -20.37 -14.57 13.48
CA GLU A 264 -21.74 -14.27 13.94
C GLU A 264 -21.98 -14.80 15.36
N THR A 265 -21.54 -16.03 15.64
CA THR A 265 -21.61 -16.63 16.97
C THR A 265 -20.80 -15.82 17.99
N LEU A 266 -19.60 -15.39 17.63
CA LEU A 266 -18.80 -14.49 18.47
C LEU A 266 -19.52 -13.17 18.73
N HIS A 267 -20.06 -12.53 17.69
CA HIS A 267 -20.77 -11.27 17.84
C HIS A 267 -21.97 -11.40 18.78
N ALA A 268 -22.78 -12.45 18.62
CA ALA A 268 -23.90 -12.75 19.51
C ALA A 268 -23.43 -13.00 20.96
N TRP A 269 -22.30 -13.70 21.13
CA TRP A 269 -21.69 -13.97 22.44
C TRP A 269 -21.14 -12.70 23.13
N LEU A 270 -20.63 -11.74 22.34
CA LEU A 270 -20.13 -10.45 22.82
C LEU A 270 -21.24 -9.50 23.24
N LYS A 271 -22.36 -9.45 22.51
CA LYS A 271 -23.47 -8.51 22.73
C LYS A 271 -23.96 -8.39 24.18
N PRO A 272 -24.14 -9.46 24.98
CA PRO A 272 -24.50 -9.33 26.40
C PRO A 272 -23.33 -8.87 27.28
N ARG A 273 -22.08 -9.12 26.89
CA ARG A 273 -20.84 -8.85 27.65
C ARG A 273 -20.29 -7.44 27.45
N THR A 274 -20.73 -6.76 26.40
CA THR A 274 -20.29 -5.40 26.06
C THR A 274 -21.35 -4.33 26.35
N ARG A 275 -22.40 -4.68 27.11
CA ARG A 275 -23.43 -3.71 27.56
C ARG A 275 -22.83 -2.65 28.50
N ILE A 276 -23.50 -1.49 28.54
CA ILE A 276 -23.29 -0.28 29.37
C ILE A 276 -21.86 -0.14 29.95
N GLY A 277 -21.04 0.72 29.35
CA GLY A 277 -19.65 0.96 29.76
C GLY A 277 -18.64 -0.08 29.24
N GLY A 278 -19.10 -1.08 28.47
CA GLY A 278 -18.25 -2.00 27.70
C GLY A 278 -17.69 -1.38 26.41
N PRO A 279 -16.75 -2.06 25.73
CA PRO A 279 -16.26 -1.60 24.45
C PRO A 279 -17.35 -1.72 23.37
N GLU A 280 -17.37 -0.77 22.44
CA GLU A 280 -18.16 -0.86 21.22
C GLU A 280 -17.70 -2.06 20.38
N VAL A 281 -18.67 -2.78 19.80
CA VAL A 281 -18.42 -3.94 18.94
C VAL A 281 -18.80 -3.57 17.50
N LEU A 282 -17.83 -3.68 16.58
CA LEU A 282 -18.04 -3.46 15.15
C LEU A 282 -17.92 -4.78 14.39
N GLY A 283 -18.73 -4.95 13.36
CA GLY A 283 -18.86 -6.20 12.63
C GLY A 283 -19.91 -7.13 13.24
N PRO A 284 -19.90 -8.43 12.91
CA PRO A 284 -18.85 -9.13 12.18
C PRO A 284 -18.81 -8.69 10.71
N ALA A 285 -17.63 -8.71 10.11
CA ALA A 285 -17.45 -8.39 8.70
C ALA A 285 -16.33 -9.27 8.11
N PRO A 286 -16.32 -9.49 6.79
CA PRO A 286 -15.15 -10.02 6.10
C PRO A 286 -13.93 -9.16 6.43
N ALA A 287 -12.78 -9.79 6.70
CA ALA A 287 -11.55 -9.04 6.87
C ALA A 287 -11.15 -8.38 5.52
N PRO A 288 -10.39 -7.26 5.52
CA PRO A 288 -10.04 -6.54 4.28
C PRO A 288 -9.41 -7.42 3.19
N ILE A 289 -8.66 -8.44 3.59
CA ILE A 289 -8.35 -9.59 2.75
C ILE A 289 -9.27 -10.73 3.18
N GLU A 290 -10.27 -11.05 2.35
CA GLU A 290 -11.33 -12.01 2.72
C GLU A 290 -10.82 -13.45 2.80
N LYS A 291 -9.84 -13.83 1.99
CA LYS A 291 -9.24 -15.18 2.01
C LYS A 291 -7.72 -15.05 2.11
N LEU A 292 -7.05 -15.89 2.87
CA LEU A 292 -5.59 -15.88 2.93
C LEU A 292 -5.07 -17.29 3.13
N GLN A 293 -4.16 -17.72 2.26
CA GLN A 293 -3.53 -19.05 2.32
C GLN A 293 -4.58 -20.18 2.43
N GLY A 294 -5.64 -20.08 1.63
CA GLY A 294 -6.72 -21.06 1.57
C GLY A 294 -7.82 -20.88 2.62
N ARG A 295 -7.71 -19.92 3.53
CA ARG A 295 -8.64 -19.74 4.65
C ARG A 295 -9.44 -18.45 4.51
N TYR A 296 -10.76 -18.55 4.59
CA TYR A 296 -11.66 -17.41 4.67
C TYR A 296 -11.54 -16.75 6.04
N ARG A 297 -11.60 -15.41 6.07
CA ARG A 297 -11.26 -14.56 7.20
C ARG A 297 -12.39 -13.59 7.50
N TRP A 298 -12.88 -13.64 8.73
CA TRP A 298 -13.86 -12.71 9.27
C TRP A 298 -13.30 -12.07 10.53
N HIS A 299 -13.68 -10.83 10.80
CA HIS A 299 -13.26 -10.16 12.02
C HIS A 299 -14.40 -9.48 12.76
N VAL A 300 -14.18 -9.29 14.05
CA VAL A 300 -14.94 -8.39 14.91
C VAL A 300 -13.95 -7.41 15.51
N LEU A 301 -14.26 -6.12 15.48
CA LEU A 301 -13.43 -5.09 16.11
C LEU A 301 -14.07 -4.65 17.43
N LEU A 302 -13.23 -4.40 18.42
CA LEU A 302 -13.60 -3.83 19.70
C LEU A 302 -12.98 -2.45 19.81
N ARG A 303 -13.75 -1.43 20.25
CA ARG A 303 -13.24 -0.09 20.54
C ARG A 303 -13.67 0.36 21.93
N GLY A 304 -12.74 0.82 22.77
CA GLY A 304 -13.08 1.30 24.10
C GLY A 304 -11.88 1.56 24.99
N SER A 305 -12.08 1.57 26.30
CA SER A 305 -10.98 1.72 27.26
C SER A 305 -10.07 0.48 27.26
N ALA A 306 -8.80 0.67 27.65
CA ALA A 306 -7.83 -0.42 27.74
C ALA A 306 -8.31 -1.58 28.62
N ALA A 307 -8.95 -1.26 29.75
CA ALA A 307 -9.50 -2.23 30.67
C ALA A 307 -10.71 -2.96 30.08
N ALA A 308 -11.63 -2.25 29.42
CA ALA A 308 -12.81 -2.84 28.81
C ALA A 308 -12.43 -3.80 27.68
N VAL A 309 -11.53 -3.39 26.77
CA VAL A 309 -11.01 -4.24 25.69
C VAL A 309 -10.26 -5.45 26.26
N GLY A 310 -9.39 -5.24 27.25
CA GLY A 310 -8.62 -6.32 27.88
C GLY A 310 -9.49 -7.39 28.52
N ARG A 311 -10.54 -7.00 29.27
CA ARG A 311 -11.49 -7.94 29.87
C ARG A 311 -12.20 -8.81 28.83
N ILE A 312 -12.65 -8.20 27.73
CA ILE A 312 -13.33 -8.95 26.67
C ILE A 312 -12.38 -9.92 25.97
N LEU A 313 -11.14 -9.50 25.66
CA LEU A 313 -10.17 -10.42 25.05
C LEU A 313 -9.83 -11.61 25.96
N ALA A 314 -9.70 -11.39 27.27
CA ALA A 314 -9.50 -12.48 28.24
C ALA A 314 -10.71 -13.44 28.24
N ALA A 315 -11.93 -12.90 28.33
CA ALA A 315 -13.14 -13.72 28.29
C ALA A 315 -13.27 -14.51 26.97
N VAL A 316 -12.87 -13.93 25.82
CA VAL A 316 -12.84 -14.66 24.54
C VAL A 316 -11.82 -15.79 24.58
N ALA A 317 -10.62 -15.58 25.14
CA ALA A 317 -9.61 -16.63 25.26
C ALA A 317 -10.07 -17.77 26.18
N ASP A 318 -10.71 -17.44 27.30
CA ASP A 318 -11.04 -18.42 28.34
C ASP A 318 -12.36 -19.14 28.07
N GLU A 319 -13.40 -18.42 27.65
CA GLU A 319 -14.78 -18.92 27.61
C GLU A 319 -15.30 -19.19 26.19
N PHE A 320 -14.85 -18.43 25.18
CA PHE A 320 -15.41 -18.58 23.84
C PHE A 320 -14.89 -19.86 23.18
N ARG A 321 -15.81 -20.67 22.67
CA ARG A 321 -15.50 -21.87 21.89
C ARG A 321 -16.17 -21.72 20.53
N PRO A 322 -15.39 -21.48 19.45
CA PRO A 322 -15.98 -21.31 18.15
C PRO A 322 -16.63 -22.60 17.64
N PRO A 323 -17.77 -22.51 16.93
CA PRO A 323 -18.33 -23.66 16.24
C PRO A 323 -17.47 -24.03 15.02
N GLY A 324 -17.42 -25.32 14.68
CA GLY A 324 -16.76 -25.83 13.46
C GLY A 324 -15.41 -26.50 13.69
N ALA A 325 -15.02 -27.35 12.73
CA ALA A 325 -13.72 -28.04 12.72
C ALA A 325 -12.66 -27.18 11.99
N ASP A 326 -11.40 -27.26 12.44
CA ASP A 326 -10.27 -26.47 11.90
C ASP A 326 -10.57 -24.95 11.82
N LEU A 327 -11.06 -24.37 12.91
CA LEU A 327 -11.20 -22.92 13.05
C LEU A 327 -10.03 -22.33 13.84
N ARG A 328 -9.51 -21.19 13.37
CA ARG A 328 -8.46 -20.43 14.05
C ARG A 328 -9.00 -19.09 14.52
N VAL A 329 -8.80 -18.78 15.79
CA VAL A 329 -9.11 -17.47 16.38
C VAL A 329 -7.79 -16.79 16.72
N SER A 330 -7.62 -15.55 16.26
CA SER A 330 -6.47 -14.70 16.57
C SER A 330 -6.95 -13.45 17.27
N LEU A 331 -6.33 -13.12 18.40
CA LEU A 331 -6.62 -11.93 19.19
C LEU A 331 -5.47 -10.95 19.00
N ASP A 332 -5.78 -9.79 18.43
CA ASP A 332 -4.82 -8.75 18.08
C ASP A 332 -5.18 -7.48 18.85
N ARG A 333 -4.41 -7.19 19.91
CA ARG A 333 -4.61 -6.03 20.76
C ARG A 333 -3.81 -4.86 20.21
N ASP A 334 -4.50 -3.74 20.01
CA ASP A 334 -3.98 -2.51 19.38
C ASP A 334 -3.37 -2.78 17.99
N PRO A 335 -4.20 -3.29 17.05
CA PRO A 335 -3.72 -3.62 15.71
C PRO A 335 -3.10 -2.38 15.06
N LEU A 336 -1.88 -2.54 14.55
CA LEU A 336 -1.24 -1.48 13.77
C LEU A 336 -1.91 -1.29 12.41
N HIS A 337 -2.45 -2.38 11.83
CA HIS A 337 -3.12 -2.41 10.52
C HIS A 337 -4.33 -3.35 10.57
N LEU A 338 -5.33 -3.10 9.73
CA LEU A 338 -6.50 -3.96 9.60
C LEU A 338 -6.41 -4.98 8.47
N MET A 339 -5.48 -4.80 7.52
CA MET A 339 -5.27 -5.67 6.35
C MET A 339 -4.55 -6.97 6.66
#